data_AF-A0A1E5Q6B2-F1
#
_entry.id   AF-A0A1E5Q6B2-F1
#
_cell.length_a   1.000
_cell.length_b   1.000
_cell.length_c   1.000
_cell.angle_alpha   90.00
_cell.angle_beta   90.00
_cell.angle_gamma   90.00
#
_symmetry.space_group_name_H-M   'P 1'
#
loop_
_entity.id
_entity.type
_entity.pdbx_description
1 polymer ?
#
loop_
_entity_poly.entity_id
_entity_poly.type
_entity_poly.pdbx_seq_one_letter_code
_entity_poly.pdbx_strand_id
1 'polypeptide(L)'
;MKSSAGRFGWVGAACLVVALSWVATSARADVCPIPERVSVNVRLLDPAPKVVVSSNLKQINSKAQAHGLLKRGSMVLGLTQSEVGTSMNMRFRGQGIGTITCISVDRIDASFGHAKLEVQLPKEYARGSCQYKTVLRHEMEHVRVNREGVRKYAQILKYALEKAANHFNPRQTASMESGQDAAKRILQKTVQGVVASFNKDVNAQHALIDKPGGPYDANGACREWK
;
A
#
# COMPACT_ATOMS: atom_id res chain seq x y z
N MET A 1 -23.99 92.09 -65.33
CA MET A 1 -23.53 93.20 -64.47
C MET A 1 -23.82 92.84 -63.01
N LYS A 2 -22.84 93.11 -62.13
CA LYS A 2 -22.78 92.94 -60.67
C LYS A 2 -22.22 91.62 -60.14
N SER A 3 -20.91 91.70 -59.89
CA SER A 3 -20.10 91.07 -58.85
C SER A 3 -20.84 90.73 -57.55
N SER A 4 -20.44 89.64 -56.90
CA SER A 4 -19.55 89.73 -55.73
C SER A 4 -19.06 88.37 -55.26
N ALA A 5 -17.77 88.35 -54.93
CA ALA A 5 -17.04 87.23 -54.35
C ALA A 5 -17.37 87.07 -52.85
N GLY A 6 -17.40 85.83 -52.37
CA GLY A 6 -17.44 85.49 -50.95
C GLY A 6 -16.54 84.28 -50.69
N ARG A 7 -15.40 84.51 -50.04
CA ARG A 7 -14.55 83.48 -49.40
C ARG A 7 -15.23 83.02 -48.10
N PHE A 8 -14.93 81.79 -47.66
CA PHE A 8 -15.00 81.20 -46.29
C PHE A 8 -15.44 79.73 -46.44
N GLY A 9 -14.87 78.70 -45.81
CA GLY A 9 -13.69 78.51 -44.97
C GLY A 9 -13.53 76.98 -44.85
N TRP A 10 -12.29 76.49 -44.82
CA TRP A 10 -12.02 75.06 -44.62
C TRP A 10 -12.34 74.69 -43.16
N VAL A 11 -13.36 73.85 -42.94
CA VAL A 11 -13.56 73.16 -41.67
C VAL A 11 -12.88 71.81 -41.79
N GLY A 12 -11.73 71.67 -41.12
CA GLY A 12 -11.05 70.39 -40.98
C GLY A 12 -11.91 69.44 -40.14
N ALA A 13 -12.28 68.29 -40.73
CA ALA A 13 -12.89 67.19 -40.01
C ALA A 13 -11.82 66.50 -39.16
N ALA A 14 -11.83 66.74 -37.85
CA ALA A 14 -11.03 65.98 -36.90
C ALA A 14 -11.66 64.58 -36.72
N CYS A 15 -11.09 63.57 -37.38
CA CYS A 15 -11.37 62.17 -37.09
C CYS A 15 -10.87 61.82 -35.69
N LEU A 16 -11.78 61.74 -34.72
CA LEU A 16 -11.49 61.17 -33.40
C LEU A 16 -11.45 59.64 -33.53
N VAL A 17 -10.26 59.07 -33.71
CA VAL A 17 -10.05 57.62 -33.62
C VAL A 17 -10.01 57.27 -32.14
N VAL A 18 -11.13 56.80 -31.59
CA VAL A 18 -11.19 56.20 -30.25
C VAL A 18 -10.55 54.82 -30.33
N ALA A 19 -9.25 54.74 -30.04
CA ALA A 19 -8.56 53.48 -29.86
C ALA A 19 -9.04 52.81 -28.56
N LEU A 20 -10.01 51.90 -28.68
CA LEU A 20 -10.37 50.97 -27.61
C LEU A 20 -9.21 50.01 -27.39
N SER A 21 -8.32 50.38 -26.48
CA SER A 21 -7.27 49.51 -25.94
C SER A 21 -7.95 48.37 -25.16
N TRP A 22 -8.15 47.23 -25.82
CA TRP A 22 -8.50 45.99 -25.13
C TRP A 22 -7.30 45.61 -24.25
N VAL A 23 -7.35 46.00 -22.98
CA VAL A 23 -6.41 45.50 -21.97
C VAL A 23 -6.74 44.03 -21.79
N ALA A 24 -6.02 43.15 -22.48
CA ALA A 24 -6.07 41.72 -22.26
C ALA A 24 -5.53 41.45 -20.86
N THR A 25 -6.41 41.33 -19.87
CA THR A 25 -6.08 40.81 -18.56
C THR A 25 -5.68 39.35 -18.73
N SER A 26 -4.38 39.07 -18.69
CA SER A 26 -3.89 37.70 -18.62
C SER A 26 -4.42 37.08 -17.32
N ALA A 27 -5.37 36.16 -17.42
CA ALA A 27 -5.75 35.31 -16.30
C ALA A 27 -4.49 34.58 -15.83
N ARG A 28 -4.03 34.89 -14.61
CA ARG A 28 -2.97 34.09 -13.99
C ARG A 28 -3.55 32.71 -13.76
N ALA A 29 -2.97 31.69 -14.38
CA ALA A 29 -3.31 30.32 -14.06
C ALA A 29 -3.03 30.10 -12.57
N ASP A 30 -4.00 29.55 -11.84
CA ASP A 30 -3.83 29.20 -10.44
C ASP A 30 -2.87 28.00 -10.37
N VAL A 31 -1.58 28.27 -10.13
CA VAL A 31 -0.53 27.25 -10.03
C VAL A 31 -0.38 26.82 -8.57
N CYS A 32 -0.37 25.51 -8.31
CA CYS A 32 -0.15 25.01 -6.96
C CYS A 32 1.30 25.28 -6.50
N PRO A 33 1.50 25.66 -5.22
CA PRO A 33 2.83 25.75 -4.66
C PRO A 33 3.50 24.37 -4.68
N ILE A 34 4.81 24.37 -4.85
CA ILE A 34 5.61 23.15 -4.77
C ILE A 34 5.57 22.67 -3.30
N PRO A 35 5.05 21.46 -3.03
CA PRO A 35 5.00 20.95 -1.67
C PRO A 35 6.39 20.50 -1.22
N GLU A 36 6.61 20.49 0.09
CA GLU A 36 7.78 19.81 0.64
C GLU A 36 7.70 18.30 0.40
N ARG A 37 8.84 17.61 0.56
CA ARG A 37 8.90 16.15 0.40
C ARG A 37 8.00 15.47 1.44
N VAL A 38 7.16 14.54 0.98
CA VAL A 38 6.32 13.71 1.86
C VAL A 38 7.19 12.90 2.83
N SER A 39 6.80 12.90 4.12
CA SER A 39 7.41 12.04 5.13
C SER A 39 6.65 10.72 5.23
N VAL A 40 7.28 9.60 4.88
CA VAL A 40 6.67 8.26 4.99
C VAL A 40 7.39 7.41 6.04
N ASN A 41 6.61 6.94 7.00
CA ASN A 41 7.05 6.02 8.04
C ASN A 41 6.24 4.72 7.96
N VAL A 42 6.93 3.57 7.94
CA VAL A 42 6.31 2.25 7.97
C VAL A 42 6.83 1.49 9.19
N ARG A 43 5.94 1.26 10.16
CA ARG A 43 6.23 0.44 11.32
C ARG A 43 6.10 -1.05 10.97
N LEU A 44 7.19 -1.78 11.08
CA LEU A 44 7.20 -3.24 10.92
C LEU A 44 6.52 -3.92 12.11
N LEU A 45 5.59 -4.83 11.83
CA LEU A 45 5.01 -5.75 12.81
C LEU A 45 5.67 -7.13 12.62
N ASP A 46 6.62 -7.48 13.50
CA ASP A 46 7.36 -8.75 13.41
C ASP A 46 7.56 -9.37 14.81
N PRO A 47 6.47 -9.77 15.49
CA PRO A 47 6.53 -10.43 16.78
C PRO A 47 7.33 -11.74 16.71
N ALA A 48 7.88 -12.15 17.86
CA ALA A 48 8.40 -13.50 17.99
C ALA A 48 7.29 -14.54 17.77
N PRO A 49 7.56 -15.66 17.09
CA PRO A 49 6.57 -16.71 16.89
C PRO A 49 6.17 -17.33 18.24
N LYS A 50 4.88 -17.55 18.45
CA LYS A 50 4.38 -18.27 19.62
C LYS A 50 4.19 -19.74 19.28
N VAL A 51 4.94 -20.64 19.93
CA VAL A 51 4.73 -22.08 19.79
C VAL A 51 3.66 -22.56 20.77
N VAL A 52 2.61 -23.19 20.26
CA VAL A 52 1.45 -23.66 21.02
C VAL A 52 1.27 -25.16 20.83
N VAL A 53 1.12 -25.89 21.94
CA VAL A 53 0.93 -27.34 21.96
C VAL A 53 -0.39 -27.65 22.66
N SER A 54 -1.51 -27.33 22.01
CA SER A 54 -2.86 -27.44 22.62
C SER A 54 -3.88 -28.16 21.73
N SER A 55 -3.71 -28.11 20.41
CA SER A 55 -4.63 -28.73 19.46
C SER A 55 -4.18 -30.16 19.15
N ASN A 56 -5.13 -31.07 18.96
CA ASN A 56 -4.83 -32.39 18.39
C ASN A 56 -4.64 -32.30 16.86
N LEU A 57 -4.06 -33.34 16.27
CA LEU A 57 -3.80 -33.40 14.83
C LEU A 57 -5.06 -33.20 13.97
N LYS A 58 -6.22 -33.73 14.41
CA LYS A 58 -7.51 -33.54 13.74
C LYS A 58 -7.93 -32.06 13.72
N GLN A 59 -7.84 -31.38 14.85
CA GLN A 59 -8.16 -29.95 14.98
C GLN A 59 -7.23 -29.08 14.13
N ILE A 60 -5.94 -29.40 14.09
CA ILE A 60 -4.97 -28.72 13.24
C ILE A 60 -5.35 -28.86 11.76
N ASN A 61 -5.69 -30.07 11.32
CA ASN A 61 -6.10 -30.32 9.94
C ASN A 61 -7.44 -29.66 9.59
N SER A 62 -8.41 -29.62 10.51
CA SER A 62 -9.65 -28.87 10.31
C SER A 62 -9.39 -27.36 10.13
N LYS A 63 -8.46 -26.78 10.91
CA LYS A 63 -8.05 -25.38 10.70
C LYS A 63 -7.38 -25.20 9.34
N ALA A 64 -6.42 -26.05 9.00
CA ALA A 64 -5.72 -25.98 7.72
C ALA A 64 -6.68 -26.07 6.53
N GLN A 65 -7.69 -26.95 6.61
CA GLN A 65 -8.76 -27.06 5.62
C GLN A 65 -9.61 -25.79 5.52
N ALA A 66 -10.06 -25.23 6.66
CA ALA A 66 -10.86 -24.01 6.68
C ALA A 66 -10.13 -22.80 6.07
N HIS A 67 -8.79 -22.80 6.14
CA HIS A 67 -7.94 -21.80 5.51
C HIS A 67 -7.51 -22.14 4.07
N GLY A 68 -8.02 -23.24 3.49
CA GLY A 68 -7.70 -23.63 2.11
C GLY A 68 -6.26 -24.10 1.89
N LEU A 69 -5.56 -24.48 2.96
CA LEU A 69 -4.14 -24.89 2.93
C LEU A 69 -3.95 -26.36 2.54
N LEU A 70 -5.01 -27.16 2.57
CA LEU A 70 -4.95 -28.59 2.26
C LEU A 70 -5.44 -28.89 0.84
N LYS A 71 -4.69 -29.75 0.14
CA LYS A 71 -5.21 -30.46 -1.04
C LYS A 71 -6.10 -31.62 -0.61
N ARG A 72 -7.01 -32.05 -1.48
CA ARG A 72 -7.94 -33.16 -1.19
C ARG A 72 -7.15 -34.44 -0.89
N GLY A 73 -7.39 -35.03 0.29
CA GLY A 73 -6.70 -36.24 0.77
C GLY A 73 -5.33 -35.99 1.41
N SER A 74 -4.88 -34.74 1.56
CA SER A 74 -3.65 -34.39 2.27
C SER A 74 -3.93 -34.05 3.73
N MET A 75 -2.92 -34.24 4.58
CA MET A 75 -2.91 -33.80 5.97
C MET A 75 -1.60 -33.07 6.28
N VAL A 76 -1.65 -32.16 7.23
CA VAL A 76 -0.47 -31.49 7.81
C VAL A 76 -0.18 -32.07 9.20
N LEU A 77 1.10 -32.09 9.55
CA LEU A 77 1.60 -32.61 10.83
C LEU A 77 1.81 -31.50 11.88
N GLY A 78 1.80 -30.25 11.44
CA GLY A 78 1.82 -29.03 12.24
C GLY A 78 1.10 -27.92 11.47
N LEU A 79 1.02 -26.72 12.05
CA LEU A 79 0.49 -25.58 11.33
C LEU A 79 1.10 -24.26 11.83
N THR A 80 1.78 -23.58 10.93
CA THR A 80 2.17 -22.18 11.09
C THR A 80 1.04 -21.26 10.62
N GLN A 81 0.54 -20.42 11.52
CA GLN A 81 -0.48 -19.42 11.25
C GLN A 81 0.14 -18.03 11.31
N SER A 82 -0.04 -17.27 10.22
CA SER A 82 0.34 -15.87 10.11
C SER A 82 -0.90 -15.05 9.78
N GLU A 83 -1.17 -14.02 10.58
CA GLU A 83 -2.19 -13.01 10.28
C GLU A 83 -1.47 -11.70 9.98
N VAL A 84 -1.58 -11.21 8.74
CA VAL A 84 -0.93 -9.97 8.32
C VAL A 84 -1.87 -8.79 8.53
N GLY A 85 -1.40 -7.81 9.30
CA GLY A 85 -2.09 -6.56 9.58
C GLY A 85 -1.52 -5.40 8.78
N THR A 86 -2.38 -4.48 8.34
CA THR A 86 -1.98 -3.19 7.76
C THR A 86 -2.76 -2.05 8.40
N SER A 87 -2.12 -0.90 8.56
CA SER A 87 -2.80 0.35 8.90
C SER A 87 -2.12 1.52 8.19
N MET A 88 -2.86 2.60 7.96
CA MET A 88 -2.32 3.80 7.31
C MET A 88 -3.09 5.03 7.79
N ASN A 89 -2.34 5.99 8.33
CA ASN A 89 -2.82 7.31 8.68
C ASN A 89 -2.08 8.35 7.82
N MET A 90 -2.79 9.39 7.40
CA MET A 90 -2.26 10.41 6.50
C MET A 90 -2.52 11.80 7.06
N ARG A 91 -1.57 12.71 6.87
CA ARG A 91 -1.75 14.15 7.07
C ARG A 91 -1.67 14.84 5.73
N PHE A 92 -2.49 15.87 5.57
CA PHE A 92 -2.62 16.62 4.33
C PHE A 92 -2.34 18.09 4.60
N ARG A 93 -1.77 18.76 3.60
CA ARG A 93 -1.74 20.23 3.50
C ARG A 93 -2.60 20.65 2.33
N GLY A 94 -3.36 21.73 2.51
CA GLY A 94 -4.25 22.26 1.48
C GLY A 94 -4.24 23.78 1.48
N GLN A 95 -4.35 24.37 0.29
CA GLN A 95 -4.49 25.81 0.10
C GLN A 95 -5.52 26.08 -1.00
N GLY A 96 -6.52 26.91 -0.70
CA GLY A 96 -7.42 27.43 -1.71
C GLY A 96 -6.72 28.51 -2.54
N ILE A 97 -6.85 28.44 -3.87
CA ILE A 97 -6.33 29.42 -4.82
C ILE A 97 -7.46 29.68 -5.83
N GLY A 98 -8.08 30.85 -5.76
CA GLY A 98 -9.26 31.15 -6.58
C GLY A 98 -10.39 30.14 -6.33
N THR A 99 -10.82 29.44 -7.38
CA THR A 99 -11.87 28.40 -7.32
C THR A 99 -11.32 26.99 -7.14
N ILE A 100 -10.00 26.82 -7.09
CA ILE A 100 -9.35 25.51 -6.94
C ILE A 100 -8.79 25.32 -5.53
N THR A 101 -8.69 24.07 -5.11
CA THR A 101 -7.92 23.68 -3.91
C THR A 101 -6.68 22.92 -4.36
N CYS A 102 -5.51 23.38 -3.93
CA CYS A 102 -4.26 22.64 -4.05
C CYS A 102 -4.05 21.81 -2.80
N ILE A 103 -3.97 20.48 -2.94
CA ILE A 103 -3.75 19.55 -1.84
C ILE A 103 -2.45 18.78 -2.03
N SER A 104 -1.80 18.42 -0.93
CA SER A 104 -0.67 17.52 -0.89
C SER A 104 -0.73 16.61 0.34
N VAL A 105 -0.27 15.37 0.18
CA VAL A 105 0.02 14.45 1.28
C VAL A 105 1.33 14.91 1.93
N ASP A 106 1.25 15.31 3.19
CA ASP A 106 2.39 15.78 3.96
C ASP A 106 3.13 14.64 4.66
N ARG A 107 2.34 13.74 5.28
CA ARG A 107 2.87 12.64 6.07
C ARG A 107 2.03 11.39 5.92
N ILE A 108 2.69 10.23 5.89
CA ILE A 108 2.06 8.91 5.96
C ILE A 108 2.71 8.14 7.10
N ASP A 109 1.90 7.70 8.06
CA ASP A 109 2.30 6.74 9.09
C ASP A 109 1.53 5.44 8.87
N ALA A 110 2.23 4.41 8.41
CA ALA A 110 1.66 3.10 8.13
C ALA A 110 2.26 2.02 9.05
N SER A 111 1.57 0.89 9.16
CA SER A 111 2.14 -0.33 9.71
C SER A 111 1.87 -1.53 8.80
N PHE A 112 2.80 -2.47 8.79
CA PHE A 112 2.73 -3.67 7.97
C PHE A 112 3.50 -4.82 8.63
N GLY A 113 2.89 -6.01 8.64
CA GLY A 113 3.54 -7.25 9.06
C GLY A 113 2.60 -8.17 9.82
N HIS A 114 3.15 -9.08 10.63
CA HIS A 114 2.38 -10.08 11.38
C HIS A 114 1.72 -9.45 12.60
N ALA A 115 0.39 -9.36 12.58
CA ALA A 115 -0.42 -9.11 13.78
C ALA A 115 -0.39 -10.33 14.71
N LYS A 116 -0.32 -11.54 14.13
CA LYS A 116 -0.16 -12.80 14.83
C LYS A 116 0.79 -13.71 14.05
N LEU A 117 1.68 -14.40 14.77
CA LEU A 117 2.55 -15.44 14.22
C LEU A 117 2.61 -16.59 15.23
N GLU A 118 1.99 -17.72 14.90
CA GLU A 118 1.81 -18.85 15.81
C GLU A 118 2.18 -20.15 15.12
N VAL A 119 2.89 -21.04 15.84
CA VAL A 119 3.19 -22.40 15.40
C VAL A 119 2.40 -23.36 16.27
N GLN A 120 1.48 -24.11 15.66
CA GLN A 120 0.69 -25.13 16.34
C GLN A 120 1.31 -26.50 16.11
N LEU A 121 1.63 -27.18 17.21
CA LEU A 121 2.07 -28.57 17.21
C LEU A 121 1.00 -29.45 17.84
N PRO A 122 0.77 -30.67 17.30
CA PRO A 122 -0.15 -31.63 17.89
C PRO A 122 0.24 -31.97 19.33
N LYS A 123 -0.74 -32.07 20.23
CA LYS A 123 -0.52 -32.47 21.63
C LYS A 123 0.00 -33.92 21.77
N GLU A 124 -0.22 -34.75 20.75
CA GLU A 124 0.25 -36.13 20.65
C GLU A 124 1.78 -36.20 20.57
N TYR A 125 2.43 -35.12 20.10
CA TYR A 125 3.88 -35.04 19.97
C TYR A 125 4.48 -34.52 21.27
N ALA A 126 4.84 -35.45 22.17
CA ALA A 126 5.52 -35.13 23.41
C ALA A 126 6.74 -34.24 23.17
N ARG A 127 6.90 -33.19 23.98
CA ARG A 127 8.05 -32.28 23.88
C ARG A 127 9.36 -33.06 23.90
N GLY A 128 10.24 -32.77 22.94
CA GLY A 128 11.54 -33.42 22.82
C GLY A 128 11.55 -34.74 22.03
N SER A 129 10.38 -35.29 21.70
CA SER A 129 10.25 -36.47 20.82
C SER A 129 10.74 -36.19 19.39
N CYS A 130 10.97 -37.25 18.62
CA CYS A 130 11.34 -37.15 17.20
C CYS A 130 10.31 -36.33 16.41
N GLN A 131 9.03 -36.64 16.58
CA GLN A 131 7.92 -36.01 15.87
C GLN A 131 7.86 -34.52 16.21
N TYR A 132 7.94 -34.19 17.52
CA TYR A 132 7.95 -32.80 17.98
C TYR A 132 9.08 -32.00 17.34
N LYS A 133 10.32 -32.51 17.40
CA LYS A 133 11.50 -31.80 16.86
C LYS A 133 11.44 -31.68 15.34
N THR A 134 11.01 -32.72 14.65
CA THR A 134 10.92 -32.74 13.19
C THR A 134 9.86 -31.78 12.68
N VAL A 135 8.65 -31.85 13.23
CA VAL A 135 7.56 -30.95 12.84
C VAL A 135 7.88 -29.51 13.24
N LEU A 136 8.40 -29.27 14.45
CA LEU A 136 8.82 -27.92 14.83
C LEU A 136 9.86 -27.35 13.87
N ARG A 137 10.86 -28.15 13.44
CA ARG A 137 11.85 -27.70 12.46
C ARG A 137 11.20 -27.32 11.12
N HIS A 138 10.24 -28.13 10.65
CA HIS A 138 9.47 -27.83 9.44
C HIS A 138 8.68 -26.53 9.58
N GLU A 139 7.89 -26.39 10.65
CA GLU A 139 7.08 -25.19 10.89
C GLU A 139 7.93 -23.92 11.08
N MET A 140 9.11 -24.05 11.69
CA MET A 140 10.02 -22.92 11.83
C MET A 140 10.60 -22.42 10.51
N GLU A 141 10.59 -23.25 9.46
CA GLU A 141 10.97 -22.81 8.11
C GLU A 141 9.88 -21.93 7.49
N HIS A 142 8.60 -22.28 7.68
CA HIS A 142 7.46 -21.40 7.34
C HIS A 142 7.54 -20.08 8.12
N VAL A 143 7.88 -20.12 9.41
CA VAL A 143 8.12 -18.90 10.21
C VAL A 143 9.22 -18.05 9.59
N ARG A 144 10.36 -18.64 9.20
CA ARG A 144 11.49 -17.92 8.60
C ARG A 144 11.04 -17.16 7.34
N VAL A 145 10.39 -17.85 6.41
CA VAL A 145 9.84 -17.28 5.17
C VAL A 145 8.86 -16.14 5.47
N ASN A 146 7.93 -16.35 6.39
CA ASN A 146 6.96 -15.32 6.79
C ASN A 146 7.64 -14.06 7.30
N ARG A 147 8.65 -14.19 8.17
CA ARG A 147 9.37 -13.05 8.78
C ARG A 147 10.23 -12.30 7.76
N GLU A 148 10.93 -13.03 6.90
CA GLU A 148 11.70 -12.43 5.80
C GLU A 148 10.79 -11.68 4.82
N GLY A 149 9.65 -12.29 4.48
CA GLY A 149 8.62 -11.68 3.65
C GLY A 149 8.17 -10.33 4.21
N VAL A 150 7.76 -10.25 5.47
CA VAL A 150 7.26 -8.97 6.02
C VAL A 150 8.33 -7.90 6.11
N ARG A 151 9.59 -8.27 6.41
CA ARG A 151 10.73 -7.34 6.43
C ARG A 151 11.02 -6.77 5.03
N LYS A 152 11.08 -7.65 4.01
CA LYS A 152 11.25 -7.26 2.61
C LYS A 152 10.12 -6.31 2.18
N TYR A 153 8.88 -6.72 2.42
CA TYR A 153 7.72 -5.99 1.91
C TYR A 153 7.39 -4.72 2.70
N ALA A 154 7.81 -4.57 3.95
CA ALA A 154 7.75 -3.28 4.66
C ALA A 154 8.60 -2.21 3.96
N GLN A 155 9.79 -2.56 3.47
CA GLN A 155 10.65 -1.65 2.73
C GLN A 155 10.07 -1.30 1.35
N ILE A 156 9.55 -2.32 0.64
CA ILE A 156 8.85 -2.13 -0.63
C ILE A 156 7.63 -1.22 -0.45
N LEU A 157 6.85 -1.43 0.62
CA LEU A 157 5.68 -0.62 0.93
C LEU A 157 6.06 0.84 1.16
N LYS A 158 7.12 1.10 1.94
CA LYS A 158 7.62 2.46 2.19
C LYS A 158 7.92 3.16 0.87
N TYR A 159 8.73 2.54 0.02
CA TYR A 159 9.08 3.11 -1.29
C TYR A 159 7.86 3.31 -2.20
N ALA A 160 6.94 2.35 -2.22
CA ALA A 160 5.73 2.44 -3.04
C ALA A 160 4.82 3.59 -2.59
N LEU A 161 4.66 3.79 -1.28
CA LEU A 161 3.89 4.90 -0.71
C LEU A 161 4.56 6.25 -0.98
N GLU A 162 5.88 6.36 -0.81
CA GLU A 162 6.64 7.56 -1.16
C GLU A 162 6.44 7.93 -2.64
N LYS A 163 6.59 6.95 -3.54
CA LYS A 163 6.40 7.16 -4.97
C LYS A 163 4.97 7.57 -5.31
N ALA A 164 3.98 6.89 -4.76
CA ALA A 164 2.57 7.18 -5.01
C ALA A 164 2.16 8.56 -4.48
N ALA A 165 2.63 8.94 -3.29
CA ALA A 165 2.36 10.26 -2.71
C ALA A 165 3.06 11.38 -3.49
N ASN A 166 4.32 11.19 -3.90
CA ASN A 166 5.03 12.16 -4.73
C ASN A 166 4.37 12.32 -6.10
N HIS A 167 3.83 11.25 -6.69
CA HIS A 167 3.08 11.35 -7.94
C HIS A 167 1.71 12.01 -7.78
N PHE A 168 1.11 11.90 -6.60
CA PHE A 168 -0.12 12.60 -6.27
C PHE A 168 0.12 14.10 -6.03
N ASN A 169 1.27 14.47 -5.45
CA ASN A 169 1.56 15.82 -4.97
C ASN A 169 2.18 16.77 -6.04
N PRO A 170 1.84 18.07 -6.02
CA PRO A 170 0.58 18.63 -5.53
C PRO A 170 -0.56 18.31 -6.50
N ARG A 171 -1.79 18.24 -6.00
CA ARG A 171 -2.98 18.04 -6.84
C ARG A 171 -3.95 19.21 -6.76
N GLN A 172 -4.45 19.66 -7.90
CA GLN A 172 -5.61 20.52 -7.98
C GLN A 172 -6.89 19.70 -7.86
N THR A 173 -7.79 20.13 -6.98
CA THR A 173 -9.08 19.51 -6.70
C THR A 173 -10.16 20.55 -6.47
N ALA A 174 -11.42 20.14 -6.55
CA ALA A 174 -12.55 21.03 -6.28
C ALA A 174 -12.67 21.41 -4.79
N SER A 175 -12.19 20.54 -3.90
CA SER A 175 -12.21 20.75 -2.45
C SER A 175 -11.11 19.96 -1.77
N MET A 176 -10.84 20.29 -0.50
CA MET A 176 -9.92 19.51 0.34
C MET A 176 -10.39 18.06 0.49
N GLU A 177 -11.67 17.84 0.76
CA GLU A 177 -12.27 16.52 0.97
C GLU A 177 -12.12 15.63 -0.27
N SER A 178 -12.49 16.12 -1.46
CA SER A 178 -12.36 15.37 -2.70
C SER A 178 -10.91 14.96 -3.01
N GLY A 179 -9.95 15.80 -2.60
CA GLY A 179 -8.53 15.50 -2.71
C GLY A 179 -8.05 14.46 -1.70
N GLN A 180 -8.48 14.54 -0.45
CA GLN A 180 -8.17 13.55 0.58
C GLN A 180 -8.69 12.17 0.18
N ASP A 181 -9.92 12.11 -0.33
CA ASP A 181 -10.52 10.88 -0.84
C ASP A 181 -9.77 10.30 -2.04
N ALA A 182 -9.36 11.15 -2.98
CA ALA A 182 -8.55 10.72 -4.12
C ALA A 182 -7.21 10.13 -3.67
N ALA A 183 -6.49 10.82 -2.77
CA ALA A 183 -5.23 10.35 -2.21
C ALA A 183 -5.41 9.02 -1.46
N LYS A 184 -6.45 8.92 -0.62
CA LYS A 184 -6.78 7.72 0.14
C LYS A 184 -7.00 6.53 -0.78
N ARG A 185 -7.80 6.68 -1.85
CA ARG A 185 -8.03 5.61 -2.83
C ARG A 185 -6.73 5.15 -3.50
N ILE A 186 -5.89 6.08 -3.94
CA ILE A 186 -4.63 5.78 -4.63
C ILE A 186 -3.65 5.06 -3.68
N LEU A 187 -3.47 5.57 -2.47
CA LEU A 187 -2.55 5.00 -1.50
C LEU A 187 -3.04 3.67 -0.95
N GLN A 188 -4.34 3.50 -0.71
CA GLN A 188 -4.92 2.20 -0.35
C GLN A 188 -4.73 1.15 -1.45
N LYS A 189 -4.95 1.52 -2.72
CA LYS A 189 -4.67 0.62 -3.85
C LYS A 189 -3.19 0.23 -3.91
N THR A 190 -2.29 1.15 -3.56
CA THR A 190 -0.85 0.89 -3.45
C THR A 190 -0.56 -0.14 -2.36
N VAL A 191 -1.12 0.03 -1.15
CA VAL A 191 -1.00 -0.95 -0.06
C VAL A 191 -1.52 -2.32 -0.49
N GLN A 192 -2.71 -2.39 -1.10
CA GLN A 192 -3.32 -3.63 -1.57
C GLN A 192 -2.44 -4.37 -2.59
N GLY A 193 -1.84 -3.64 -3.54
CA GLY A 193 -0.93 -4.23 -4.53
C GLY A 193 0.34 -4.82 -3.90
N VAL A 194 0.90 -4.13 -2.91
CA VAL A 194 2.06 -4.63 -2.16
C VAL A 194 1.70 -5.87 -1.32
N VAL A 195 0.56 -5.86 -0.65
CA VAL A 195 0.04 -7.02 0.11
C VAL A 195 -0.21 -8.22 -0.81
N ALA A 196 -0.82 -8.01 -1.97
CA ALA A 196 -1.05 -9.08 -2.93
C ALA A 196 0.27 -9.69 -3.42
N SER A 197 1.29 -8.85 -3.67
CA SER A 197 2.62 -9.29 -4.06
C SER A 197 3.31 -10.07 -2.94
N PHE A 198 3.21 -9.60 -1.69
CA PHE A 198 3.70 -10.31 -0.50
C PHE A 198 3.08 -11.70 -0.39
N ASN A 199 1.75 -11.79 -0.48
CA ASN A 199 1.03 -13.07 -0.37
C ASN A 199 1.47 -14.03 -1.48
N LYS A 200 1.62 -13.55 -2.72
CA LYS A 200 2.10 -14.36 -3.84
C LYS A 200 3.50 -14.91 -3.58
N ASP A 201 4.44 -14.05 -3.19
CA ASP A 201 5.84 -14.45 -2.95
C ASP A 201 5.95 -15.45 -1.78
N VAL A 202 5.28 -15.16 -0.66
CA VAL A 202 5.31 -16.04 0.52
C VAL A 202 4.66 -17.39 0.23
N ASN A 203 3.52 -17.42 -0.46
CA ASN A 203 2.86 -18.68 -0.82
C ASN A 203 3.72 -19.52 -1.78
N ALA A 204 4.44 -18.88 -2.70
CA ALA A 204 5.39 -19.59 -3.57
C ALA A 204 6.53 -20.21 -2.75
N GLN A 205 7.03 -19.51 -1.73
CA GLN A 205 8.08 -20.05 -0.84
C GLN A 205 7.56 -21.15 0.09
N HIS A 206 6.36 -21.03 0.67
CA HIS A 206 5.73 -22.10 1.45
C HIS A 206 5.58 -23.38 0.61
N ALA A 207 5.18 -23.28 -0.66
CA ALA A 207 5.06 -24.42 -1.55
C ALA A 207 6.40 -25.15 -1.81
N LEU A 208 7.54 -24.46 -1.69
CA LEU A 208 8.87 -25.09 -1.78
C LEU A 208 9.22 -25.87 -0.50
N ILE A 209 8.79 -25.38 0.66
CA ILE A 209 8.98 -26.03 1.96
C ILE A 209 8.15 -27.32 2.03
N ASP A 210 6.90 -27.27 1.56
CA ASP A 210 5.95 -28.38 1.59
C ASP A 210 6.17 -29.45 0.51
N LYS A 211 7.24 -29.31 -0.30
CA LYS A 211 7.54 -30.25 -1.37
C LYS A 211 7.88 -31.65 -0.79
N PRO A 212 7.17 -32.73 -1.18
CA PRO A 212 7.49 -34.08 -0.74
C PRO A 212 8.92 -34.49 -1.12
N GLY A 213 9.60 -35.19 -0.21
CA GLY A 213 11.01 -35.55 -0.36
C GLY A 213 11.99 -34.37 -0.31
N GLY A 214 11.51 -33.16 0.00
CA GLY A 214 12.34 -31.99 0.24
C GLY A 214 13.11 -32.07 1.57
N PRO A 215 14.07 -31.15 1.80
CA PRO A 215 14.92 -31.15 3.01
C PRO A 215 14.13 -30.93 4.32
N TYR A 216 12.90 -30.44 4.22
CA TYR A 216 12.01 -30.19 5.36
C TYR A 216 10.84 -31.18 5.43
N ASP A 217 10.79 -32.19 4.58
CA ASP A 217 9.72 -33.19 4.63
C ASP A 217 9.75 -33.91 5.98
N ALA A 218 8.63 -33.83 6.69
CA ALA A 218 8.48 -34.50 7.97
C ALA A 218 8.08 -35.97 7.78
N ASN A 219 7.49 -36.37 6.65
CA ASN A 219 6.94 -37.70 6.46
C ASN A 219 8.03 -38.78 6.52
N GLY A 220 7.77 -39.85 7.30
CA GLY A 220 8.68 -40.99 7.41
C GLY A 220 10.00 -40.70 8.15
N ALA A 221 10.23 -39.47 8.62
CA ALA A 221 11.45 -39.10 9.33
C ALA A 221 11.58 -39.73 10.73
N CYS A 222 10.46 -40.17 11.31
CA CYS A 222 10.40 -40.81 12.63
C CYS A 222 9.95 -42.28 12.50
N ARG A 223 10.49 -43.15 13.35
CA ARG A 223 10.20 -44.59 13.37
C ARG A 223 8.73 -44.91 13.61
N GLU A 224 8.06 -44.08 14.40
CA GLU A 224 6.63 -44.18 14.70
C GLU A 224 6.00 -42.80 14.54
N TRP A 225 4.87 -42.73 13.85
CA TRP A 225 4.01 -41.55 13.85
C TRP A 225 2.83 -41.83 14.77
N LYS A 226 2.50 -40.86 15.62
CA LYS A 226 1.32 -40.90 16.49
C LYS A 226 0.19 -40.09 15.86
#